data_AF-A0A811LJL6-F1
#
_entry.id   AF-A0A811LJL6-F1
#
_cell.length_a   1.000
_cell.length_b   1.000
_cell.length_c   1.000
_cell.angle_alpha   90.00
_cell.angle_beta   90.00
_cell.angle_gamma   90.00
#
_symmetry.space_group_name_H-M   'P 1'
#
loop_
_entity.id
_entity.type
_entity.pdbx_description
1 polymer ?
#
loop_
_entity_poly.entity_id
_entity_poly.type
_entity_poly.pdbx_seq_one_letter_code
_entity_poly.pdbx_strand_id
1 'polypeptide(L)'
;MDPTLTIDEKLVLIYTKLEAFLEIHVEIQELVYYTYIEEWSGYVFDLEAVVLFLQYQYTSTIVELDASGSCILFEALRNCTAVDAEFSARIEVLIEELTVILESTSYTYSYQLVLIYEKIEAFFAEYSEYEAAILAIKIEGYGSFASFYEVIVNYWRVANYEVVVGGSASSCALIEVLTECYENTSSGSISQRSQIKQLVEKLTAYFESEVSVELRISYFVEQSYQFLILNQWSLELIFSLEIDGFGSIYELILAFSFEKDCGGFDFGSQTTTPAIESTTEAVESTTHATGDCSVVLDIIKFQNNITDLSWSIDQAQLSWNQTEITRFSAYEKRIYTVTSNTTATSEQIFENVVNVFNVWTKDQFYLSLTYDIVIQIYHETAEQYTWGTVKQFCACA
;
A
#
# COMPACT_ATOMS: atom_id res chain seq x y z
N MET A 1 9.90 17.88 22.93
CA MET A 1 8.60 17.72 22.24
C MET A 1 7.50 18.19 23.17
N ASP A 2 6.47 18.81 22.62
CA ASP A 2 5.30 19.24 23.39
C ASP A 2 4.61 18.00 24.02
N PRO A 3 4.45 17.95 25.35
CA PRO A 3 3.83 16.81 26.02
C PRO A 3 2.32 16.67 25.72
N THR A 4 1.70 17.68 25.12
CA THR A 4 0.25 17.71 24.86
C THR A 4 -0.17 16.97 23.58
N LEU A 5 0.77 16.70 22.67
CA LEU A 5 0.47 15.98 21.42
C LEU A 5 0.25 14.48 21.66
N THR A 6 -0.70 13.91 20.92
CA THR A 6 -0.90 12.46 20.78
C THR A 6 0.34 11.79 20.15
N ILE A 7 0.37 10.45 20.13
CA ILE A 7 1.46 9.71 19.48
C ILE A 7 1.44 9.96 17.97
N ASP A 8 0.26 9.94 17.36
CA ASP A 8 0.06 10.14 15.92
C ASP A 8 0.51 11.55 15.51
N GLU A 9 0.09 12.57 16.26
CA GLU A 9 0.53 13.96 16.03
C GLU A 9 2.05 14.13 16.18
N LYS A 10 2.69 13.36 17.07
CA LYS A 10 4.15 13.36 17.20
C LYS A 10 4.82 12.71 16.00
N LEU A 11 4.26 11.63 15.46
CA LEU A 11 4.80 10.94 14.28
C LEU A 11 4.72 11.84 13.05
N VAL A 12 3.57 12.47 12.81
CA VAL A 12 3.38 13.47 11.74
C VAL A 12 4.42 14.60 11.91
N LEU A 13 4.56 15.16 13.11
CA LEU A 13 5.54 16.23 13.36
C LEU A 13 7.00 15.80 13.18
N ILE A 14 7.35 14.55 13.51
CA ILE A 14 8.70 14.01 13.27
C ILE A 14 8.95 13.94 11.77
N TYR A 15 8.01 13.39 11.02
CA TYR A 15 8.13 13.21 9.59
C TYR A 15 8.21 14.55 8.86
N THR A 16 7.32 15.51 9.13
CA THR A 16 7.41 16.86 8.55
C THR A 16 8.76 17.55 8.81
N LYS A 17 9.36 17.32 9.99
CA LYS A 17 10.69 17.86 10.31
C LYS A 17 11.81 17.12 9.61
N LEU A 18 11.64 15.82 9.38
CA LEU A 18 12.57 15.02 8.61
C LEU A 18 12.55 15.49 7.15
N GLU A 19 11.38 15.64 6.54
CA GLU A 19 11.23 16.15 5.18
C GLU A 19 11.86 17.53 5.00
N ALA A 20 11.52 18.48 5.87
CA ALA A 20 12.12 19.82 5.82
C ALA A 20 13.66 19.80 6.00
N PHE A 21 14.18 18.81 6.72
CA PHE A 21 15.62 18.60 6.83
C PHE A 21 16.21 18.01 5.54
N LEU A 22 15.55 17.01 4.94
CA LEU A 22 16.00 16.34 3.72
C LEU A 22 15.88 17.22 2.48
N GLU A 23 14.91 18.13 2.41
CA GLU A 23 14.78 19.13 1.35
C GLU A 23 16.02 20.07 1.29
N ILE A 24 16.63 20.35 2.45
CA ILE A 24 17.86 21.14 2.54
C ILE A 24 19.11 20.29 2.28
N HIS A 25 19.02 18.99 2.57
CA HIS A 25 20.14 18.04 2.59
C HIS A 25 19.90 16.87 1.63
N VAL A 26 19.54 17.19 0.39
CA VAL A 26 19.25 16.21 -0.67
C VAL A 26 20.38 15.21 -0.88
N GLU A 27 21.63 15.60 -0.60
CA GLU A 27 22.82 14.75 -0.75
C GLU A 27 22.88 13.56 0.23
N ILE A 28 22.10 13.57 1.31
CA ILE A 28 22.03 12.47 2.29
C ILE A 28 20.62 11.86 2.40
N GLN A 29 19.66 12.31 1.60
CA GLN A 29 18.26 11.84 1.66
C GLN A 29 18.17 10.33 1.54
N GLU A 30 18.81 9.78 0.52
CA GLU A 30 19.01 8.35 0.25
C GLU A 30 19.51 7.61 1.51
N LEU A 31 20.63 8.08 2.07
CA LEU A 31 21.27 7.46 3.24
C LEU A 31 20.33 7.45 4.46
N VAL A 32 19.59 8.54 4.66
CA VAL A 32 18.66 8.67 5.78
C VAL A 32 17.46 7.75 5.59
N TYR A 33 16.80 7.80 4.43
CA TYR A 33 15.63 6.96 4.13
C TYR A 33 15.92 5.47 4.24
N TYR A 34 17.07 5.01 3.74
CA TYR A 34 17.47 3.60 3.82
C TYR A 34 18.22 3.22 5.10
N THR A 35 18.22 4.07 6.13
CA THR A 35 18.71 3.68 7.45
C THR A 35 17.75 2.66 8.06
N TYR A 36 18.24 1.46 8.33
CA TYR A 36 17.49 0.40 9.00
C TYR A 36 17.42 0.64 10.51
N ILE A 37 16.23 0.56 11.08
CA ILE A 37 15.95 0.69 12.50
C ILE A 37 15.50 -0.68 13.02
N GLU A 38 16.38 -1.33 13.77
CA GLU A 38 16.19 -2.70 14.27
C GLU A 38 14.92 -2.83 15.13
N GLU A 39 14.64 -1.83 15.97
CA GLU A 39 13.47 -1.81 16.84
C GLU A 39 12.14 -1.73 16.09
N TRP A 40 12.15 -1.19 14.87
CA TRP A 40 10.98 -1.12 13.99
C TRP A 40 10.92 -2.33 13.05
N SER A 41 12.04 -3.05 12.94
CA SER A 41 12.26 -4.05 11.89
C SER A 41 11.99 -3.49 10.50
N GLY A 42 12.32 -2.22 10.30
CA GLY A 42 11.99 -1.42 9.11
C GLY A 42 13.00 -0.30 8.88
N TYR A 43 12.78 0.50 7.86
CA TYR A 43 13.63 1.62 7.46
C TYR A 43 13.00 2.95 7.85
N VAL A 44 13.79 4.03 7.87
CA VAL A 44 13.27 5.39 8.12
C VAL A 44 12.20 5.76 7.10
N PHE A 45 12.33 5.33 5.85
CA PHE A 45 11.32 5.58 4.81
C PHE A 45 9.95 4.95 5.14
N ASP A 46 9.88 3.90 5.96
CA ASP A 46 8.60 3.31 6.39
C ASP A 46 7.77 4.31 7.22
N LEU A 47 8.42 5.34 7.78
CA LEU A 47 7.73 6.41 8.49
C LEU A 47 6.80 7.21 7.57
N GLU A 48 7.16 7.39 6.29
CA GLU A 48 6.33 8.06 5.30
C GLU A 48 5.00 7.31 5.10
N ALA A 49 5.07 6.00 4.88
CA ALA A 49 3.88 5.16 4.74
C ALA A 49 2.99 5.20 6.00
N VAL A 50 3.58 5.16 7.19
CA VAL A 50 2.85 5.28 8.47
C VAL A 50 2.15 6.64 8.59
N VAL A 51 2.84 7.73 8.25
CA VAL A 51 2.29 9.09 8.36
C VAL A 51 1.20 9.32 7.33
N LEU A 52 1.40 8.85 6.10
CA LEU A 52 0.40 8.85 5.04
C LEU A 52 -0.87 8.13 5.47
N PHE A 53 -0.73 6.94 6.07
CA PHE A 53 -1.86 6.18 6.61
C PHE A 53 -2.58 6.92 7.74
N LEU A 54 -1.84 7.51 8.68
CA LEU A 54 -2.42 8.30 9.77
C LEU A 54 -3.22 9.49 9.23
N GLN A 55 -2.70 10.21 8.24
CA GLN A 55 -3.36 11.36 7.64
C GLN A 55 -4.60 10.96 6.85
N TYR A 56 -4.53 9.85 6.10
CA TYR A 56 -5.66 9.26 5.40
C TYR A 56 -6.89 9.06 6.32
N GLN A 57 -6.69 8.61 7.56
CA GLN A 57 -7.79 8.40 8.52
C GLN A 57 -8.59 9.68 8.81
N TYR A 58 -7.98 10.85 8.66
CA TYR A 58 -8.60 12.15 8.93
C TYR A 58 -8.98 12.91 7.65
N THR A 59 -8.59 12.43 6.46
CA THR A 59 -8.82 13.13 5.18
C THR A 59 -10.30 13.35 4.90
N SER A 60 -11.17 12.41 5.30
CA SER A 60 -12.62 12.55 5.14
C SER A 60 -13.19 13.74 5.92
N THR A 61 -12.68 13.98 7.13
CA THR A 61 -13.14 15.07 7.98
C THR A 61 -12.79 16.44 7.41
N ILE A 62 -11.63 16.59 6.76
CA ILE A 62 -11.19 17.90 6.26
C ILE A 62 -11.88 18.34 4.97
N VAL A 63 -12.46 17.39 4.22
CA VAL A 63 -13.21 17.65 2.98
C VAL A 63 -14.72 17.50 3.14
N GLU A 64 -15.22 17.19 4.33
CA GLU A 64 -16.66 17.07 4.60
C GLU A 64 -17.31 18.46 4.54
N LEU A 65 -18.28 18.63 3.62
CA LEU A 65 -19.02 19.89 3.48
C LEU A 65 -20.05 20.04 4.61
N ASP A 66 -20.05 21.19 5.24
CA ASP A 66 -21.06 21.60 6.20
C ASP A 66 -22.33 22.12 5.50
N ALA A 67 -23.34 22.53 6.30
CA ALA A 67 -24.60 23.05 5.77
C ALA A 67 -24.46 24.35 4.96
N SER A 68 -23.31 25.02 5.00
CA SER A 68 -23.01 26.21 4.22
C SER A 68 -22.26 25.91 2.91
N GLY A 69 -21.90 24.64 2.67
CA GLY A 69 -21.05 24.24 1.55
C GLY A 69 -19.57 24.55 1.78
N SER A 70 -19.14 24.70 3.04
CA SER A 70 -17.75 24.92 3.42
C SER A 70 -17.16 23.71 4.12
N CYS A 71 -15.85 23.56 4.14
CA CYS A 71 -15.14 22.53 4.90
C CYS A 71 -13.82 23.07 5.47
N ILE A 72 -13.15 22.28 6.32
CA ILE A 72 -11.90 22.69 6.99
C ILE A 72 -10.81 23.05 5.96
N LEU A 73 -10.73 22.29 4.85
CA LEU A 73 -9.79 22.57 3.76
C LEU A 73 -10.03 23.97 3.14
N PHE A 74 -11.29 24.33 2.90
CA PHE A 74 -11.65 25.62 2.31
C PHE A 74 -11.36 26.78 3.25
N GLU A 75 -11.63 26.60 4.55
CA GLU A 75 -11.24 27.59 5.55
C GLU A 75 -9.72 27.79 5.61
N ALA A 76 -8.94 26.70 5.52
CA ALA A 76 -7.49 26.78 5.50
C ALA A 76 -6.97 27.53 4.27
N LEU A 77 -7.52 27.25 3.08
CA LEU A 77 -7.19 27.95 1.83
C LEU A 77 -7.49 29.46 1.93
N ARG A 78 -8.66 29.83 2.46
CA ARG A 78 -9.05 31.24 2.68
C ARG A 78 -8.20 31.96 3.72
N ASN A 79 -7.73 31.23 4.73
CA ASN A 79 -6.89 31.75 5.81
C ASN A 79 -5.40 31.82 5.44
N CYS A 80 -4.98 31.33 4.28
CA CYS A 80 -3.65 31.58 3.75
C CYS A 80 -3.43 33.10 3.71
N THR A 81 -2.39 33.59 4.39
CA THR A 81 -2.19 35.02 4.62
C THR A 81 -1.94 35.76 3.30
N ALA A 82 -3.05 36.21 2.69
CA ALA A 82 -3.23 37.12 1.56
C ALA A 82 -1.94 37.48 0.78
N VAL A 83 -1.56 36.62 -0.17
CA VAL A 83 -0.43 36.86 -1.08
C VAL A 83 -0.72 38.10 -1.96
N ASP A 84 -1.98 38.33 -2.34
CA ASP A 84 -2.58 39.60 -2.75
C ASP A 84 -4.08 39.36 -3.08
N ALA A 85 -4.79 40.36 -3.60
CA ALA A 85 -6.21 40.24 -3.95
C ALA A 85 -6.47 39.30 -5.14
N GLU A 86 -5.49 39.12 -6.03
CA GLU A 86 -5.59 38.23 -7.18
C GLU A 86 -5.46 36.77 -6.74
N PHE A 87 -4.53 36.47 -5.83
CA PHE A 87 -4.43 35.18 -5.17
C PHE A 87 -5.75 34.78 -4.52
N SER A 88 -6.35 35.66 -3.71
CA SER A 88 -7.62 35.37 -3.04
C SER A 88 -8.77 35.11 -4.03
N ALA A 89 -8.83 35.84 -5.14
CA ALA A 89 -9.84 35.59 -6.18
C ALA A 89 -9.65 34.22 -6.84
N ARG A 90 -8.40 33.81 -7.11
CA ARG A 90 -8.06 32.49 -7.68
C ARG A 90 -8.38 31.36 -6.70
N ILE A 91 -8.12 31.55 -5.41
CA ILE A 91 -8.48 30.57 -4.36
C ILE A 91 -9.99 30.35 -4.29
N GLU A 92 -10.80 31.40 -4.38
CA GLU A 92 -12.27 31.20 -4.40
C GLU A 92 -12.72 30.44 -5.65
N VAL A 93 -12.12 30.68 -6.82
CA VAL A 93 -12.38 29.88 -8.03
C VAL A 93 -12.02 28.41 -7.81
N LEU A 94 -10.85 28.12 -7.23
CA LEU A 94 -10.47 26.76 -6.89
C LEU A 94 -11.49 26.12 -5.93
N ILE A 95 -11.88 26.83 -4.87
CA ILE A 95 -12.89 26.34 -3.90
C ILE A 95 -14.23 26.06 -4.58
N GLU A 96 -14.69 26.91 -5.51
CA GLU A 96 -15.91 26.66 -6.28
C GLU A 96 -15.81 25.35 -7.08
N GLU A 97 -14.68 25.11 -7.75
CA GLU A 97 -14.46 23.86 -8.50
C GLU A 97 -14.40 22.62 -7.60
N LEU A 98 -13.71 22.72 -6.45
CA LEU A 98 -13.63 21.62 -5.48
C LEU A 98 -15.01 21.34 -4.84
N THR A 99 -15.82 22.37 -4.61
CA THR A 99 -17.19 22.23 -4.08
C THR A 99 -18.04 21.39 -5.03
N VAL A 100 -17.98 21.67 -6.34
CA VAL A 100 -18.73 20.89 -7.35
C VAL A 100 -18.35 19.41 -7.33
N ILE A 101 -17.07 19.08 -7.11
CA ILE A 101 -16.61 17.69 -6.99
C ILE A 101 -17.20 17.03 -5.73
N LEU A 102 -17.11 17.70 -4.59
CA LEU A 102 -17.56 17.18 -3.29
C LEU A 102 -19.09 17.04 -3.20
N GLU A 103 -19.85 17.91 -3.86
CA GLU A 103 -21.32 17.83 -3.94
C GLU A 103 -21.81 16.75 -4.93
N SER A 104 -20.94 16.28 -5.83
CA SER A 104 -21.33 15.31 -6.85
C SER A 104 -21.68 13.96 -6.24
N THR A 105 -22.92 13.50 -6.46
CA THR A 105 -23.35 12.13 -6.13
C THR A 105 -22.94 11.10 -7.20
N SER A 106 -22.26 11.54 -8.26
CA SER A 106 -21.90 10.67 -9.40
C SER A 106 -20.55 9.96 -9.20
N TYR A 107 -19.76 10.42 -8.23
CA TYR A 107 -18.43 9.93 -7.94
C TYR A 107 -18.41 9.23 -6.58
N THR A 108 -17.59 8.19 -6.47
CA THR A 108 -17.23 7.65 -5.16
C THR A 108 -16.33 8.63 -4.43
N TYR A 109 -16.25 8.51 -3.11
CA TYR A 109 -15.34 9.33 -2.30
C TYR A 109 -13.89 9.25 -2.80
N SER A 110 -13.39 8.05 -3.10
CA SER A 110 -12.03 7.87 -3.62
C SER A 110 -11.83 8.59 -4.96
N TYR A 111 -12.79 8.51 -5.87
CA TYR A 111 -12.69 9.20 -7.16
C TYR A 111 -12.86 10.73 -7.01
N GLN A 112 -13.62 11.22 -6.03
CA GLN A 112 -13.64 12.65 -5.70
C GLN A 112 -12.25 13.16 -5.30
N LEU A 113 -11.49 12.40 -4.50
CA LEU A 113 -10.12 12.78 -4.13
C LEU A 113 -9.17 12.79 -5.33
N VAL A 114 -9.32 11.86 -6.27
CA VAL A 114 -8.57 11.87 -7.55
C VAL A 114 -8.83 13.17 -8.31
N LEU A 115 -10.10 13.56 -8.47
CA LEU A 115 -10.47 14.80 -9.16
C LEU A 115 -9.99 16.05 -8.42
N ILE A 116 -10.02 16.04 -7.09
CA ILE A 116 -9.49 17.14 -6.27
C ILE A 116 -7.99 17.31 -6.52
N TYR A 117 -7.22 16.20 -6.56
CA TYR A 117 -5.80 16.24 -6.92
C TYR A 117 -5.60 16.85 -8.31
N GLU A 118 -6.31 16.36 -9.34
CA GLU A 118 -6.18 16.89 -10.71
C GLU A 118 -6.46 18.39 -10.80
N LYS A 119 -7.43 18.88 -10.02
CA LYS A 119 -7.74 20.31 -9.94
C LYS A 119 -6.65 21.14 -9.26
N ILE A 120 -6.10 20.63 -8.16
CA ILE A 120 -5.00 21.28 -7.46
C ILE A 120 -3.74 21.28 -8.34
N GLU A 121 -3.46 20.18 -9.03
CA GLU A 121 -2.31 20.05 -9.93
C GLU A 121 -2.40 21.01 -11.12
N ALA A 122 -3.58 21.11 -11.75
CA ALA A 122 -3.82 22.09 -12.79
C ALA A 122 -3.66 23.53 -12.28
N PHE A 123 -4.09 23.80 -11.04
CA PHE A 123 -3.91 25.10 -10.41
C PHE A 123 -2.43 25.42 -10.17
N PHE A 124 -1.63 24.47 -9.67
CA PHE A 124 -0.19 24.64 -9.49
C PHE A 124 0.54 24.82 -10.83
N ALA A 125 0.15 24.09 -11.87
CA ALA A 125 0.72 24.26 -13.20
C ALA A 125 0.43 25.66 -13.79
N GLU A 126 -0.77 26.20 -13.58
CA GLU A 126 -1.12 27.54 -14.06
C GLU A 126 -0.52 28.66 -13.20
N TYR A 127 -0.42 28.43 -11.88
CA TYR A 127 -0.07 29.44 -10.88
C TYR A 127 1.05 28.97 -9.93
N SER A 128 2.14 28.48 -10.51
CA SER A 128 3.30 27.92 -9.81
C SER A 128 3.90 28.85 -8.75
N GLU A 129 3.75 30.17 -8.89
CA GLU A 129 4.19 31.15 -7.89
C GLU A 129 3.52 31.00 -6.52
N TYR A 130 2.36 30.31 -6.45
CA TYR A 130 1.58 30.13 -5.22
C TYR A 130 1.73 28.76 -4.58
N GLU A 131 2.32 27.79 -5.28
CA GLU A 131 2.41 26.39 -4.83
C GLU A 131 3.04 26.27 -3.45
N ALA A 132 4.24 26.82 -3.26
CA ALA A 132 4.94 26.78 -1.97
C ALA A 132 4.15 27.45 -0.83
N ALA A 133 3.41 28.53 -1.14
CA ALA A 133 2.58 29.21 -0.15
C ALA A 133 1.37 28.35 0.25
N ILE A 134 0.75 27.67 -0.72
CA ILE A 134 -0.39 26.78 -0.48
C ILE A 134 0.04 25.54 0.30
N LEU A 135 1.11 24.85 -0.13
CA LEU A 135 1.65 23.67 0.55
C LEU A 135 2.01 23.93 2.02
N ALA A 136 2.45 25.16 2.33
CA ALA A 136 2.80 25.58 3.70
C ALA A 136 1.60 25.91 4.60
N ILE A 137 0.37 25.94 4.07
CA ILE A 137 -0.85 26.21 4.86
C ILE A 137 -0.99 25.14 5.93
N LYS A 138 -1.26 25.57 7.17
CA LYS A 138 -1.62 24.67 8.26
C LYS A 138 -3.11 24.41 8.27
N ILE A 139 -3.48 23.15 8.34
CA ILE A 139 -4.86 22.67 8.48
C ILE A 139 -5.03 22.21 9.92
N GLU A 140 -5.87 22.93 10.68
CA GLU A 140 -6.09 22.64 12.10
C GLU A 140 -6.64 21.22 12.27
N GLY A 141 -6.05 20.46 13.20
CA GLY A 141 -6.43 19.07 13.47
C GLY A 141 -5.99 18.04 12.42
N TYR A 142 -5.24 18.44 11.40
CA TYR A 142 -4.79 17.53 10.33
C TYR A 142 -3.27 17.58 10.10
N GLY A 143 -2.71 18.78 9.88
CA GLY A 143 -1.31 18.93 9.49
C GLY A 143 -1.09 20.13 8.58
N SER A 144 -0.42 19.93 7.45
CA SER A 144 -0.28 20.93 6.39
C SER A 144 -1.13 20.58 5.17
N PHE A 145 -1.26 21.53 4.24
CA PHE A 145 -1.80 21.25 2.93
C PHE A 145 -0.91 20.30 2.14
N ALA A 146 0.42 20.35 2.32
CA ALA A 146 1.34 19.37 1.73
C ALA A 146 0.97 17.93 2.11
N SER A 147 0.68 17.69 3.39
CA SER A 147 0.19 16.39 3.88
C SER A 147 -1.16 15.97 3.27
N PHE A 148 -2.05 16.94 2.98
CA PHE A 148 -3.29 16.63 2.28
C PHE A 148 -3.02 16.26 0.82
N TYR A 149 -2.16 17.03 0.17
CA TYR A 149 -1.71 16.83 -1.20
C TYR A 149 -1.05 15.45 -1.37
N GLU A 150 -0.18 15.02 -0.44
CA GLU A 150 0.44 13.69 -0.38
C GLU A 150 -0.59 12.55 -0.32
N VAL A 151 -1.68 12.72 0.45
CA VAL A 151 -2.75 11.71 0.49
C VAL A 151 -3.47 11.64 -0.86
N ILE A 152 -3.92 12.77 -1.40
CA ILE A 152 -4.74 12.78 -2.63
C ILE A 152 -3.93 12.41 -3.89
N VAL A 153 -2.62 12.69 -3.94
CA VAL A 153 -1.77 12.21 -5.04
C VAL A 153 -1.67 10.68 -5.03
N ASN A 154 -1.63 10.05 -3.85
CA ASN A 154 -1.63 8.60 -3.77
C ASN A 154 -2.97 8.00 -4.22
N TYR A 155 -4.11 8.64 -3.94
CA TYR A 155 -5.39 8.25 -4.57
C TYR A 155 -5.33 8.30 -6.09
N TRP A 156 -4.78 9.39 -6.64
CA TRP A 156 -4.62 9.54 -8.09
C TRP A 156 -3.67 8.47 -8.67
N ARG A 157 -2.55 8.18 -8.01
CA ARG A 157 -1.59 7.13 -8.42
C ARG A 157 -2.24 5.76 -8.47
N VAL A 158 -3.00 5.38 -7.45
CA VAL A 158 -3.70 4.08 -7.43
C VAL A 158 -4.73 4.01 -8.57
N ALA A 159 -5.49 5.09 -8.81
CA ALA A 159 -6.43 5.15 -9.93
C ALA A 159 -5.76 5.08 -11.31
N ASN A 160 -4.46 5.34 -11.41
CA ASN A 160 -3.72 5.49 -12.66
C ASN A 160 -2.57 4.49 -12.85
N TYR A 161 -2.61 3.31 -12.20
CA TYR A 161 -1.63 2.25 -12.46
C TYR A 161 -1.53 1.85 -13.94
N GLU A 162 -2.59 2.03 -14.72
CA GLU A 162 -2.58 1.78 -16.15
C GLU A 162 -1.53 2.62 -16.90
N VAL A 163 -1.19 3.83 -16.43
CA VAL A 163 -0.09 4.64 -16.99
C VAL A 163 1.24 3.90 -16.93
N VAL A 164 1.43 3.11 -15.87
CA VAL A 164 2.71 2.47 -15.55
C VAL A 164 2.82 1.05 -16.11
N VAL A 165 1.79 0.23 -15.87
CA VAL A 165 1.80 -1.21 -16.20
C VAL A 165 0.78 -1.59 -17.28
N GLY A 166 0.07 -0.61 -17.85
CA GLY A 166 -0.86 -0.83 -18.95
C GLY A 166 -0.19 -1.13 -20.29
N GLY A 167 -1.00 -1.35 -21.32
CA GLY A 167 -0.50 -1.60 -22.68
C GLY A 167 0.18 -2.96 -22.88
N SER A 168 1.04 -3.05 -23.89
CA SER A 168 1.75 -4.29 -24.23
C SER A 168 2.97 -4.50 -23.33
N ALA A 169 3.33 -5.77 -23.06
CA ALA A 169 4.47 -6.11 -22.21
C ALA A 169 5.79 -5.44 -22.64
N SER A 170 6.06 -5.34 -23.94
CA SER A 170 7.32 -4.76 -24.45
C SER A 170 7.33 -3.23 -24.50
N SER A 171 6.22 -2.57 -24.17
CA SER A 171 6.05 -1.12 -24.35
C SER A 171 5.30 -0.45 -23.19
N CYS A 172 5.23 -1.10 -22.01
CA CYS A 172 4.69 -0.43 -20.84
C CYS A 172 5.80 0.45 -20.22
N ALA A 173 5.41 1.59 -19.65
CA ALA A 173 6.35 2.61 -19.20
C ALA A 173 7.35 2.07 -18.16
N LEU A 174 6.89 1.20 -17.26
CA LEU A 174 7.76 0.53 -16.29
C LEU A 174 8.89 -0.28 -16.94
N ILE A 175 8.56 -1.09 -17.96
CA ILE A 175 9.53 -1.95 -18.63
C ILE A 175 10.50 -1.12 -19.47
N GLU A 176 10.03 -0.04 -20.09
CA GLU A 176 10.87 0.90 -20.84
C GLU A 176 11.92 1.55 -19.93
N VAL A 177 11.49 2.14 -18.81
CA VAL A 177 12.37 2.81 -17.85
C VAL A 177 13.41 1.87 -17.24
N LEU A 178 12.99 0.66 -16.83
CA LEU A 178 13.92 -0.35 -16.33
C LEU A 178 14.90 -0.83 -17.41
N THR A 179 14.45 -0.90 -18.67
CA THR A 179 15.29 -1.28 -19.82
C THR A 179 16.37 -0.25 -20.09
N GLU A 180 16.00 1.02 -20.18
CA GLU A 180 16.93 2.12 -20.33
C GLU A 180 17.97 2.14 -19.20
N CYS A 181 17.55 1.85 -17.97
CA CYS A 181 18.45 1.78 -16.82
C CYS A 181 19.52 0.69 -16.98
N TYR A 182 19.17 -0.54 -17.37
CA TYR A 182 20.19 -1.60 -17.50
C TYR A 182 21.03 -1.52 -18.79
N GLU A 183 20.53 -0.85 -19.83
CA GLU A 183 21.30 -0.64 -21.07
C GLU A 183 22.29 0.53 -20.95
N ASN A 184 21.97 1.53 -20.13
CA ASN A 184 22.83 2.69 -19.91
C ASN A 184 24.08 2.31 -19.10
N THR A 185 25.24 2.29 -19.77
CA THR A 185 26.52 1.94 -19.11
C THR A 185 26.95 2.90 -17.99
N SER A 186 26.33 4.08 -17.89
CA SER A 186 26.56 5.06 -16.83
C SER A 186 25.68 4.83 -15.60
N SER A 187 24.62 4.02 -15.72
CA SER A 187 23.71 3.70 -14.61
C SER A 187 24.26 2.55 -13.79
N GLY A 188 24.58 2.80 -12.52
CA GLY A 188 25.06 1.78 -11.58
C GLY A 188 26.27 0.96 -12.05
N SER A 189 26.53 -0.12 -11.33
CA SER A 189 27.54 -1.13 -11.64
C SER A 189 27.03 -2.16 -12.66
N ILE A 190 27.96 -2.89 -13.28
CA ILE A 190 27.64 -4.00 -14.20
C ILE A 190 26.72 -5.03 -13.51
N SER A 191 26.94 -5.28 -12.21
CA SER A 191 26.12 -6.23 -11.46
C SER A 191 24.70 -5.70 -11.26
N GLN A 192 24.53 -4.44 -10.84
CA GLN A 192 23.21 -3.81 -10.70
C GLN A 192 22.42 -3.90 -12.02
N ARG A 193 23.04 -3.50 -13.13
CA ARG A 193 22.39 -3.57 -14.45
C ARG A 193 22.03 -5.01 -14.84
N SER A 194 22.91 -5.98 -14.59
CA SER A 194 22.62 -7.39 -14.87
C SER A 194 21.44 -7.92 -14.05
N GLN A 195 21.22 -7.41 -12.84
CA GLN A 195 20.11 -7.80 -11.99
C GLN A 195 18.81 -7.12 -12.46
N ILE A 196 18.84 -5.81 -12.75
CA ILE A 196 17.70 -5.07 -13.31
C ILE A 196 17.23 -5.74 -14.60
N LYS A 197 18.17 -6.17 -15.46
CA LYS A 197 17.84 -6.95 -16.65
C LYS A 197 17.04 -8.23 -16.35
N GLN A 198 17.40 -8.98 -15.30
CA GLN A 198 16.65 -10.18 -14.91
C GLN A 198 15.25 -9.85 -14.39
N LEU A 199 15.10 -8.73 -13.69
CA LEU A 199 13.79 -8.23 -13.27
C LEU A 199 12.94 -7.91 -14.52
N VAL A 200 13.48 -7.17 -15.48
CA VAL A 200 12.79 -6.88 -16.75
C VAL A 200 12.37 -8.15 -17.46
N GLU A 201 13.27 -9.13 -17.63
CA GLU A 201 12.95 -10.40 -18.29
C GLU A 201 11.77 -11.14 -17.62
N LYS A 202 11.70 -11.13 -16.29
CA LYS A 202 10.57 -11.71 -15.54
C LYS A 202 9.27 -10.94 -15.73
N LEU A 203 9.33 -9.61 -15.59
CA LEU A 203 8.14 -8.74 -15.72
C LEU A 203 7.56 -8.84 -17.12
N THR A 204 8.39 -8.74 -18.16
CA THR A 204 7.96 -8.86 -19.56
C THR A 204 7.29 -10.21 -19.80
N ALA A 205 7.88 -11.32 -19.34
CA ALA A 205 7.30 -12.65 -19.50
C ALA A 205 5.92 -12.79 -18.82
N TYR A 206 5.75 -12.21 -17.62
CA TYR A 206 4.45 -12.19 -16.94
C TYR A 206 3.43 -11.33 -17.71
N PHE A 207 3.83 -10.12 -18.09
CA PHE A 207 2.96 -9.12 -18.74
C PHE A 207 2.53 -9.54 -20.15
N GLU A 208 3.27 -10.44 -20.82
CA GLU A 208 2.86 -11.04 -22.10
C GLU A 208 1.58 -11.88 -21.97
N SER A 209 1.37 -12.49 -20.80
CA SER A 209 0.25 -13.40 -20.53
C SER A 209 -0.85 -12.80 -19.67
N GLU A 210 -0.50 -11.87 -18.79
CA GLU A 210 -1.43 -11.17 -17.90
C GLU A 210 -1.70 -9.77 -18.43
N VAL A 211 -2.97 -9.34 -18.47
CA VAL A 211 -3.39 -8.02 -18.96
C VAL A 211 -4.07 -7.18 -17.88
N SER A 212 -4.44 -7.78 -16.75
CA SER A 212 -4.98 -7.06 -15.60
C SER A 212 -3.92 -6.14 -15.00
N VAL A 213 -4.25 -4.84 -14.96
CA VAL A 213 -3.41 -3.80 -14.35
C VAL A 213 -3.14 -4.13 -12.87
N GLU A 214 -4.17 -4.56 -12.13
CA GLU A 214 -4.08 -4.93 -10.71
C GLU A 214 -3.09 -6.10 -10.48
N LEU A 215 -3.17 -7.14 -11.31
CA LEU A 215 -2.28 -8.30 -11.18
C LEU A 215 -0.85 -7.95 -11.61
N ARG A 216 -0.69 -7.12 -12.64
CA ARG A 216 0.63 -6.64 -13.09
C ARG A 216 1.33 -5.79 -12.03
N ILE A 217 0.62 -4.88 -11.38
CA ILE A 217 1.22 -4.04 -10.32
C ILE A 217 1.56 -4.87 -9.08
N SER A 218 0.69 -5.78 -8.65
CA SER A 218 0.98 -6.70 -7.53
C SER A 218 2.22 -7.54 -7.82
N TYR A 219 2.29 -8.13 -9.02
CA TYR A 219 3.46 -8.92 -9.43
C TYR A 219 4.74 -8.10 -9.46
N PHE A 220 4.69 -6.86 -9.97
CA PHE A 220 5.84 -5.96 -9.93
C PHE A 220 6.32 -5.68 -8.51
N VAL A 221 5.41 -5.33 -7.61
CA VAL A 221 5.76 -5.02 -6.22
C VAL A 221 6.31 -6.25 -5.50
N GLU A 222 5.72 -7.43 -5.70
CA GLU A 222 6.23 -8.70 -5.18
C GLU A 222 7.65 -9.01 -5.69
N GLN A 223 7.88 -8.89 -7.00
CA GLN A 223 9.21 -9.11 -7.58
C GLN A 223 10.21 -8.06 -7.08
N SER A 224 9.77 -6.82 -6.90
CA SER A 224 10.59 -5.76 -6.31
C SER A 224 10.98 -6.14 -4.89
N TYR A 225 10.05 -6.46 -3.99
CA TYR A 225 10.39 -6.88 -2.62
C TYR A 225 11.39 -8.05 -2.59
N GLN A 226 11.17 -9.10 -3.38
CA GLN A 226 12.10 -10.24 -3.46
C GLN A 226 13.48 -9.84 -3.99
N PHE A 227 13.53 -8.96 -4.99
CA PHE A 227 14.75 -8.48 -5.61
C PHE A 227 15.56 -7.55 -4.69
N LEU A 228 14.85 -6.68 -3.97
CA LEU A 228 15.40 -5.63 -3.09
C LEU A 228 15.93 -6.20 -1.78
N ILE A 229 15.28 -7.20 -1.19
CA ILE A 229 15.78 -7.92 0.00
C ILE A 229 17.13 -8.59 -0.27
N LEU A 230 17.34 -9.10 -1.49
CA LEU A 230 18.57 -9.79 -1.87
C LEU A 230 19.67 -8.83 -2.33
N ASN A 231 19.33 -7.60 -2.74
CA ASN A 231 20.24 -6.65 -3.38
C ASN A 231 19.98 -5.21 -2.92
N GLN A 232 20.07 -4.96 -1.62
CA GLN A 232 19.79 -3.66 -0.99
C GLN A 232 20.49 -2.46 -1.65
N TRP A 233 21.65 -2.67 -2.26
CA TRP A 233 22.45 -1.66 -2.96
C TRP A 233 21.91 -1.29 -4.36
N SER A 234 20.89 -1.99 -4.85
CA SER A 234 20.16 -1.67 -6.09
C SER A 234 18.89 -0.84 -5.83
N LEU A 235 18.48 -0.67 -4.56
CA LEU A 235 17.26 0.04 -4.15
C LEU A 235 17.27 1.49 -4.63
N GLU A 236 18.26 2.26 -4.20
CA GLU A 236 18.47 3.68 -4.57
C GLU A 236 18.28 3.91 -6.07
N LEU A 237 19.02 3.16 -6.89
CA LEU A 237 18.96 3.29 -8.35
C LEU A 237 17.58 2.97 -8.93
N ILE A 238 16.88 1.94 -8.42
CA ILE A 238 15.56 1.56 -8.95
C ILE A 238 14.50 2.56 -8.50
N PHE A 239 14.52 2.93 -7.22
CA PHE A 239 13.55 3.81 -6.61
C PHE A 239 13.62 5.23 -7.18
N SER A 240 14.80 5.66 -7.63
CA SER A 240 15.01 6.96 -8.28
C SER A 240 14.61 6.99 -9.76
N LEU A 241 14.13 5.89 -10.36
CA LEU A 241 13.75 5.89 -11.77
C LEU A 241 12.38 6.54 -11.95
N GLU A 242 12.34 7.57 -12.79
CA GLU A 242 11.13 8.33 -13.12
C GLU A 242 10.33 7.67 -14.23
N ILE A 243 9.01 7.62 -14.04
CA ILE A 243 8.03 7.17 -15.03
C ILE A 243 7.22 8.39 -15.46
N ASP A 244 7.31 8.71 -16.76
CA ASP A 244 6.69 9.92 -17.32
C ASP A 244 5.18 9.95 -17.04
N GLY A 245 4.71 11.08 -16.53
CA GLY A 245 3.31 11.28 -16.17
C GLY A 245 2.82 10.46 -14.98
N PHE A 246 3.69 9.87 -14.13
CA PHE A 246 3.29 9.19 -12.90
C PHE A 246 4.14 9.60 -11.69
N GLY A 247 5.46 9.65 -11.87
CA GLY A 247 6.46 9.83 -10.82
C GLY A 247 7.42 8.64 -10.76
N SER A 248 8.13 8.51 -9.66
CA SER A 248 9.18 7.53 -9.46
C SER A 248 8.66 6.10 -9.18
N ILE A 249 9.51 5.10 -9.38
CA ILE A 249 9.22 3.71 -8.95
C ILE A 249 9.01 3.63 -7.43
N TYR A 250 9.68 4.48 -6.65
CA TYR A 250 9.42 4.59 -5.22
C TYR A 250 7.95 4.93 -4.94
N GLU A 251 7.44 5.97 -5.59
CA GLU A 251 6.07 6.44 -5.40
C GLU A 251 5.03 5.41 -5.89
N LEU A 252 5.38 4.59 -6.88
CA LEU A 252 4.56 3.46 -7.31
C LEU A 252 4.42 2.40 -6.20
N ILE A 253 5.53 2.04 -5.55
CA ILE A 253 5.55 1.05 -4.45
C ILE A 253 4.84 1.62 -3.22
N LEU A 254 5.03 2.91 -2.94
CA LEU A 254 4.34 3.61 -1.86
C LEU A 254 2.83 3.63 -2.10
N ALA A 255 2.37 3.99 -3.30
CA ALA A 255 0.96 4.01 -3.67
C ALA A 255 0.32 2.61 -3.54
N PHE A 256 1.02 1.54 -3.95
CA PHE A 256 0.54 0.17 -3.77
C PHE A 256 0.45 -0.23 -2.30
N SER A 257 1.45 0.13 -1.50
CA SER A 257 1.42 -0.14 -0.06
C SER A 257 0.27 0.63 0.60
N PHE A 258 0.06 1.89 0.22
CA PHE A 258 -1.07 2.72 0.65
C PHE A 258 -2.42 2.09 0.31
N GLU A 259 -2.62 1.65 -0.93
CA GLU A 259 -3.85 0.94 -1.33
C GLU A 259 -4.11 -0.28 -0.43
N LYS A 260 -3.09 -1.12 -0.21
CA LYS A 260 -3.22 -2.34 0.61
C LYS A 260 -3.49 -2.01 2.07
N ASP A 261 -2.78 -1.05 2.64
CA ASP A 261 -2.94 -0.63 4.04
C ASP A 261 -4.33 0.00 4.29
N CYS A 262 -4.91 0.65 3.29
CA CYS A 262 -6.26 1.22 3.34
C CYS A 262 -7.38 0.22 3.00
N GLY A 263 -7.06 -1.03 2.64
CA GLY A 263 -8.04 -2.06 2.31
C GLY A 263 -8.63 -1.96 0.88
N GLY A 264 -7.94 -1.27 -0.02
CA GLY A 264 -8.35 -1.02 -1.39
C GLY A 264 -9.27 0.19 -1.57
N PHE A 265 -9.43 0.64 -2.80
CA PHE A 265 -10.28 1.78 -3.14
C PHE A 265 -11.25 1.46 -4.27
N ASP A 266 -12.48 1.98 -4.17
CA ASP A 266 -13.45 1.94 -5.27
C ASP A 266 -13.43 3.26 -6.05
N PHE A 267 -12.93 3.19 -7.29
CA PHE A 267 -12.88 4.33 -8.21
C PHE A 267 -14.01 4.34 -9.24
N GLY A 268 -15.02 3.46 -9.13
CA GLY A 268 -16.08 3.34 -10.12
C GLY A 268 -16.82 4.65 -10.41
N SER A 269 -17.16 4.89 -11.68
CA SER A 269 -18.21 5.85 -12.07
C SER A 269 -19.54 5.10 -12.17
N GLN A 270 -20.65 5.64 -11.66
CA GLN A 270 -21.96 4.97 -11.78
C GLN A 270 -22.32 4.67 -13.25
N THR A 271 -22.12 3.42 -13.67
CA THR A 271 -23.10 2.70 -14.50
C THR A 271 -23.76 1.66 -13.62
N THR A 272 -25.02 1.94 -13.28
CA THR A 272 -25.92 1.06 -12.53
C THR A 272 -25.80 -0.39 -12.97
N THR A 273 -25.19 -1.22 -12.14
CA THR A 273 -25.52 -2.64 -12.02
C THR A 273 -26.21 -2.78 -10.66
N PRO A 274 -27.43 -3.34 -10.56
CA PRO A 274 -28.15 -3.38 -9.30
C PRO A 274 -27.35 -4.14 -8.25
N ALA A 275 -27.20 -3.52 -7.09
CA ALA A 275 -26.63 -4.13 -5.90
C ALA A 275 -27.40 -5.41 -5.56
N ILE A 276 -26.67 -6.51 -5.40
CA ILE A 276 -27.18 -7.68 -4.70
C ILE A 276 -27.11 -7.32 -3.22
N GLU A 277 -28.27 -7.20 -2.58
CA GLU A 277 -28.40 -7.01 -1.14
C GLU A 277 -27.65 -8.13 -0.40
N SER A 278 -26.61 -7.76 0.35
CA SER A 278 -25.97 -8.64 1.33
C SER A 278 -26.86 -8.67 2.57
N THR A 279 -27.69 -9.72 2.68
CA THR A 279 -28.38 -10.04 3.91
C THR A 279 -27.38 -10.56 4.93
N THR A 280 -27.20 -9.82 6.01
CA THR A 280 -26.47 -10.26 7.20
C THR A 280 -27.26 -11.37 7.88
N GLU A 281 -26.86 -12.63 7.67
CA GLU A 281 -27.34 -13.75 8.48
C GLU A 281 -26.41 -14.00 9.67
N ALA A 282 -27.02 -14.29 10.81
CA ALA A 282 -26.34 -14.60 12.06
C ALA A 282 -25.54 -15.89 11.95
N VAL A 283 -24.34 -15.88 12.54
CA VAL A 283 -23.39 -16.99 12.57
C VAL A 283 -24.02 -18.26 13.16
N GLU A 284 -24.28 -19.26 12.31
CA GLU A 284 -24.51 -20.64 12.74
C GLU A 284 -23.17 -21.32 13.05
N SER A 285 -23.08 -21.89 14.24
CA SER A 285 -21.97 -22.73 14.69
C SER A 285 -21.91 -24.02 13.86
N THR A 286 -21.14 -24.01 12.78
CA THR A 286 -20.80 -25.21 12.02
C THR A 286 -19.63 -25.94 12.69
N THR A 287 -19.81 -27.22 12.99
CA THR A 287 -18.71 -28.09 13.41
C THR A 287 -17.75 -28.27 12.25
N HIS A 288 -16.55 -27.68 12.34
CA HIS A 288 -15.49 -27.82 11.34
C HIS A 288 -15.10 -29.29 11.12
N ALA A 289 -14.71 -29.62 9.88
CA ALA A 289 -14.14 -30.93 9.54
C ALA A 289 -12.93 -31.25 10.44
N THR A 290 -12.66 -32.55 10.66
CA THR A 290 -11.50 -32.98 11.45
C THR A 290 -10.30 -33.17 10.52
N GLY A 291 -9.27 -32.32 10.67
CA GLY A 291 -8.05 -32.39 9.85
C GLY A 291 -7.36 -33.76 9.88
N ASP A 292 -7.02 -34.28 8.70
CA ASP A 292 -6.27 -35.53 8.54
C ASP A 292 -4.76 -35.25 8.47
N CYS A 293 -4.04 -35.63 9.52
CA CYS A 293 -2.59 -35.42 9.61
C CYS A 293 -1.78 -36.19 8.55
N SER A 294 -2.36 -37.18 7.87
CA SER A 294 -1.65 -37.92 6.82
C SER A 294 -1.38 -37.10 5.55
N VAL A 295 -2.11 -35.99 5.36
CA VAL A 295 -1.99 -35.07 4.20
C VAL A 295 -1.55 -33.65 4.62
N VAL A 296 -1.11 -33.48 5.87
CA VAL A 296 -0.80 -32.13 6.42
C VAL A 296 0.35 -31.43 5.68
N LEU A 297 1.27 -32.18 5.08
CA LEU A 297 2.39 -31.62 4.33
C LEU A 297 1.94 -31.02 2.99
N ASP A 298 0.77 -31.38 2.47
CA ASP A 298 0.25 -30.80 1.24
C ASP A 298 -0.24 -29.36 1.47
N ILE A 299 -0.69 -29.05 2.70
CA ILE A 299 -1.19 -27.71 3.09
C ILE A 299 -0.10 -26.63 3.02
N ILE A 300 1.16 -27.01 3.28
CA ILE A 300 2.33 -26.11 3.25
C ILE A 300 3.15 -26.24 1.96
N LYS A 301 2.68 -27.03 1.00
CA LYS A 301 3.38 -27.26 -0.26
C LYS A 301 3.42 -25.96 -1.05
N PHE A 302 4.60 -25.36 -1.15
CA PHE A 302 4.78 -24.07 -1.83
C PHE A 302 4.74 -24.24 -3.34
N GLN A 303 3.66 -23.80 -3.97
CA GLN A 303 3.44 -23.87 -5.42
C GLN A 303 2.82 -22.57 -5.90
N ASN A 304 3.24 -22.09 -7.08
CA ASN A 304 2.77 -20.80 -7.63
C ASN A 304 2.87 -19.63 -6.63
N ASN A 305 3.95 -19.62 -5.84
CA ASN A 305 4.22 -18.63 -4.78
C ASN A 305 3.20 -18.57 -3.63
N ILE A 306 2.37 -19.59 -3.45
CA ILE A 306 1.37 -19.65 -2.39
C ILE A 306 1.32 -21.06 -1.76
N THR A 307 0.69 -21.15 -0.59
CA THR A 307 0.31 -22.43 0.05
C THR A 307 -1.17 -22.37 0.40
N ASP A 308 -1.83 -23.52 0.57
CA ASP A 308 -3.21 -23.56 1.08
C ASP A 308 -3.32 -22.89 2.45
N LEU A 309 -2.28 -23.01 3.28
CA LEU A 309 -2.19 -22.31 4.57
C LEU A 309 -2.16 -20.79 4.42
N SER A 310 -1.26 -20.27 3.59
CA SER A 310 -1.13 -18.82 3.33
C SER A 310 -2.43 -18.26 2.76
N TRP A 311 -3.01 -18.94 1.77
CA TRP A 311 -4.29 -18.54 1.20
C TRP A 311 -5.41 -18.51 2.26
N SER A 312 -5.47 -19.53 3.12
CA SER A 312 -6.49 -19.61 4.18
C SER A 312 -6.33 -18.52 5.24
N ILE A 313 -5.08 -18.12 5.53
CA ILE A 313 -4.77 -16.98 6.39
C ILE A 313 -5.29 -15.68 5.77
N ASP A 314 -4.98 -15.44 4.49
CA ASP A 314 -5.42 -14.24 3.78
C ASP A 314 -6.95 -14.13 3.78
N GLN A 315 -7.65 -15.24 3.53
CA GLN A 315 -9.12 -15.28 3.57
C GLN A 315 -9.67 -15.02 4.97
N ALA A 316 -9.02 -15.51 6.03
CA ALA A 316 -9.46 -15.25 7.40
C ALA A 316 -9.31 -13.77 7.78
N GLN A 317 -8.20 -13.15 7.36
CA GLN A 317 -7.90 -11.74 7.64
C GLN A 317 -8.91 -10.77 7.02
N LEU A 318 -9.62 -11.15 5.96
CA LEU A 318 -10.73 -10.35 5.40
C LEU A 318 -11.84 -10.06 6.42
N SER A 319 -11.97 -10.88 7.47
CA SER A 319 -12.96 -10.70 8.54
C SER A 319 -12.39 -10.03 9.80
N TRP A 320 -11.08 -9.77 9.84
CA TRP A 320 -10.39 -9.24 11.01
C TRP A 320 -10.39 -7.70 11.00
N ASN A 321 -10.29 -7.10 12.18
CA ASN A 321 -10.06 -5.66 12.28
C ASN A 321 -8.57 -5.32 12.15
N GLN A 322 -8.27 -4.05 11.88
CA GLN A 322 -6.89 -3.59 11.61
C GLN A 322 -5.90 -3.90 12.74
N THR A 323 -6.34 -3.89 14.01
CA THR A 323 -5.44 -4.22 15.14
C THR A 323 -5.04 -5.70 15.13
N GLU A 324 -5.95 -6.58 14.73
CA GLU A 324 -5.70 -8.01 14.58
C GLU A 324 -4.75 -8.29 13.42
N ILE A 325 -4.99 -7.65 12.27
CA ILE A 325 -4.15 -7.76 11.06
C ILE A 325 -2.73 -7.27 11.35
N THR A 326 -2.57 -6.05 11.88
CA THR A 326 -1.24 -5.47 12.17
C THR A 326 -0.45 -6.31 13.17
N ARG A 327 -1.10 -6.92 14.16
CA ARG A 327 -0.42 -7.80 15.13
C ARG A 327 0.00 -9.15 14.54
N PHE A 328 -0.66 -9.60 13.48
CA PHE A 328 -0.39 -10.87 12.84
C PHE A 328 0.57 -10.78 11.64
N SER A 329 0.65 -9.63 10.98
CA SER A 329 1.42 -9.42 9.74
C SER A 329 2.89 -9.88 9.80
N ALA A 330 3.58 -9.64 10.91
CA ALA A 330 4.97 -10.09 11.10
C ALA A 330 5.10 -11.62 11.14
N TYR A 331 4.06 -12.32 11.61
CA TYR A 331 4.03 -13.78 11.73
C TYR A 331 3.58 -14.43 10.44
N GLU A 332 2.64 -13.82 9.73
CA GLU A 332 2.29 -14.17 8.36
C GLU A 332 3.52 -14.13 7.43
N LYS A 333 4.31 -13.05 7.49
CA LYS A 333 5.58 -12.92 6.77
C LYS A 333 6.60 -14.02 7.13
N ARG A 334 6.65 -14.43 8.40
CA ARG A 334 7.51 -15.54 8.86
C ARG A 334 7.01 -16.89 8.34
N ILE A 335 5.70 -17.12 8.33
CA ILE A 335 5.10 -18.33 7.76
C ILE A 335 5.47 -18.41 6.27
N TYR A 336 5.29 -17.33 5.51
CA TYR A 336 5.68 -17.25 4.10
C TYR A 336 7.18 -17.52 3.89
N THR A 337 8.04 -16.93 4.71
CA THR A 337 9.50 -17.11 4.62
C THR A 337 9.89 -18.57 4.87
N VAL A 338 9.22 -19.24 5.81
CA VAL A 338 9.48 -20.64 6.12
C VAL A 338 8.96 -21.55 5.00
N THR A 339 7.75 -21.30 4.49
CA THR A 339 7.14 -22.14 3.44
C THR A 339 7.84 -22.00 2.09
N SER A 340 8.38 -20.82 1.77
CA SER A 340 9.15 -20.57 0.54
C SER A 340 10.58 -21.13 0.57
N ASN A 341 11.03 -21.75 1.67
CA ASN A 341 12.39 -22.29 1.79
C ASN A 341 12.58 -23.57 0.96
N THR A 342 12.99 -23.42 -0.30
CA THR A 342 13.24 -24.52 -1.25
C THR A 342 14.42 -25.44 -0.88
N THR A 343 15.19 -25.13 0.17
CA THR A 343 16.32 -25.95 0.62
C THR A 343 15.99 -26.87 1.79
N ALA A 344 14.86 -26.63 2.47
CA ALA A 344 14.38 -27.45 3.58
C ALA A 344 13.45 -28.57 3.08
N THR A 345 13.37 -29.69 3.80
CA THR A 345 12.37 -30.73 3.49
C THR A 345 10.98 -30.28 3.92
N SER A 346 9.92 -30.87 3.35
CA SER A 346 8.53 -30.55 3.72
C SER A 346 8.29 -30.73 5.23
N GLU A 347 8.89 -31.74 5.85
CA GLU A 347 8.81 -31.95 7.30
C GLU A 347 9.49 -30.82 8.09
N GLN A 348 10.66 -30.35 7.65
CA GLN A 348 11.36 -29.23 8.29
C GLN A 348 10.59 -27.92 8.13
N ILE A 349 9.98 -27.70 6.96
CA ILE A 349 9.11 -26.55 6.71
C ILE A 349 7.91 -26.62 7.65
N PHE A 350 7.25 -27.78 7.74
CA PHE A 350 6.09 -28.00 8.60
C PHE A 350 6.41 -27.73 10.08
N GLU A 351 7.48 -28.32 10.60
CA GLU A 351 7.93 -28.09 11.98
C GLU A 351 8.21 -26.61 12.26
N ASN A 352 8.83 -25.90 11.31
CA ASN A 352 9.14 -24.48 11.44
C ASN A 352 7.87 -23.61 11.39
N VAL A 353 6.91 -23.92 10.52
CA VAL A 353 5.61 -23.21 10.47
C VAL A 353 4.85 -23.39 11.78
N VAL A 354 4.79 -24.63 12.30
CA VAL A 354 4.15 -24.91 13.58
C VAL A 354 4.85 -24.18 14.73
N ASN A 355 6.18 -24.10 14.69
CA ASN A 355 6.93 -23.31 15.66
C ASN A 355 6.55 -21.82 15.61
N VAL A 356 6.39 -21.23 14.41
CA VAL A 356 5.96 -19.83 14.26
C VAL A 356 4.59 -19.59 14.92
N PHE A 357 3.63 -20.50 14.73
CA PHE A 357 2.32 -20.39 15.40
C PHE A 357 2.41 -20.59 16.92
N ASN A 358 3.21 -21.55 17.39
CA ASN A 358 3.32 -21.86 18.82
C ASN A 358 4.04 -20.77 19.61
N VAL A 359 4.92 -19.99 18.98
CA VAL A 359 5.63 -18.87 19.62
C VAL A 359 4.99 -17.51 19.32
N TRP A 360 3.87 -17.50 18.60
CA TRP A 360 3.25 -16.27 18.11
C TRP A 360 2.90 -15.29 19.23
N THR A 361 2.01 -15.71 20.14
CA THR A 361 1.51 -14.85 21.22
C THR A 361 1.15 -15.66 22.46
N LYS A 362 1.22 -15.00 23.62
CA LYS A 362 0.69 -15.54 24.89
C LYS A 362 -0.70 -15.00 25.20
N ASP A 363 -1.15 -13.99 24.47
CA ASP A 363 -2.49 -13.42 24.60
C ASP A 363 -3.52 -14.43 24.09
N GLN A 364 -4.44 -14.84 24.95
CA GLN A 364 -5.40 -15.91 24.64
C GLN A 364 -6.43 -15.50 23.59
N PHE A 365 -6.79 -14.21 23.50
CA PHE A 365 -7.74 -13.73 22.50
C PHE A 365 -7.15 -13.90 21.10
N TYR A 366 -5.95 -13.36 20.90
CA TYR A 366 -5.26 -13.48 19.63
C TYR A 366 -4.94 -14.94 19.32
N LEU A 367 -4.40 -15.70 20.29
CA LEU A 367 -4.13 -17.14 20.10
C LEU A 367 -5.35 -17.90 19.58
N SER A 368 -6.53 -17.65 20.16
CA SER A 368 -7.80 -18.21 19.69
C SER A 368 -8.15 -17.75 18.27
N LEU A 369 -8.05 -16.45 17.98
CA LEU A 369 -8.32 -15.87 16.67
C LEU A 369 -7.56 -16.59 15.54
N THR A 370 -6.27 -16.85 15.72
CA THR A 370 -5.48 -17.57 14.70
C THR A 370 -5.71 -19.08 14.72
N TYR A 371 -5.90 -19.69 15.89
CA TYR A 371 -6.18 -21.12 15.98
C TYR A 371 -7.53 -21.53 15.39
N ASP A 372 -8.46 -20.58 15.31
CA ASP A 372 -9.78 -20.75 14.71
C ASP A 372 -9.79 -20.47 13.19
N ILE A 373 -8.67 -20.05 12.59
CA ILE A 373 -8.53 -19.95 11.13
C ILE A 373 -8.84 -21.31 10.52
N VAL A 374 -9.79 -21.31 9.58
CA VAL A 374 -10.20 -22.49 8.83
C VAL A 374 -9.26 -22.67 7.65
N ILE A 375 -8.64 -23.85 7.55
CA ILE A 375 -7.79 -24.22 6.43
C ILE A 375 -8.67 -24.83 5.34
N GLN A 376 -8.70 -24.15 4.20
CA GLN A 376 -9.30 -24.67 2.97
C GLN A 376 -8.19 -25.26 2.10
N ILE A 377 -8.47 -26.39 1.48
CA ILE A 377 -7.59 -26.96 0.45
C ILE A 377 -8.13 -26.54 -0.91
N TYR A 378 -7.26 -25.90 -1.68
CA TYR A 378 -7.57 -25.40 -3.01
C TYR A 378 -6.67 -26.03 -4.09
N HIS A 379 -5.51 -26.58 -3.71
CA HIS A 379 -4.50 -27.06 -4.66
C HIS A 379 -4.69 -28.54 -5.02
N GLU A 380 -5.58 -28.81 -5.98
CA GLU A 380 -5.46 -29.81 -7.08
C GLU A 380 -6.81 -30.18 -7.74
N THR A 381 -7.97 -29.84 -7.16
CA THR A 381 -9.27 -30.42 -7.60
C THR A 381 -10.34 -29.43 -8.07
N ALA A 382 -10.10 -28.12 -8.09
CA ALA A 382 -11.12 -27.09 -8.40
C ALA A 382 -12.38 -27.12 -7.51
N GLU A 383 -12.34 -27.88 -6.40
CA GLU A 383 -13.37 -27.93 -5.38
C GLU A 383 -12.74 -27.50 -4.04
N GLN A 384 -13.24 -26.40 -3.48
CA GLN A 384 -12.87 -25.95 -2.14
C GLN A 384 -13.49 -26.91 -1.11
N TYR A 385 -12.65 -27.54 -0.29
CA TYR A 385 -13.14 -28.24 0.89
C TYR A 385 -12.34 -27.86 2.12
N THR A 386 -13.04 -27.81 3.25
CA THR A 386 -12.47 -27.51 4.54
C THR A 386 -11.70 -28.71 5.06
N TRP A 387 -10.39 -28.55 5.28
CA TRP A 387 -9.55 -29.57 5.89
C TRP A 387 -9.72 -29.59 7.42
N GLY A 388 -9.68 -28.42 8.05
CA GLY A 388 -9.69 -28.29 9.51
C GLY A 388 -9.34 -26.87 9.95
N THR A 389 -8.79 -26.70 11.15
CA THR A 389 -8.30 -25.40 11.64
C THR A 389 -6.79 -25.37 11.85
N VAL A 390 -6.22 -24.18 11.99
CA VAL A 390 -4.79 -24.00 12.34
C VAL A 390 -4.44 -24.70 13.65
N LYS A 391 -5.37 -24.76 14.61
CA LYS A 391 -5.17 -25.54 15.84
C LYS A 391 -4.95 -27.03 15.58
N GLN A 392 -5.73 -27.61 14.69
CA GLN A 392 -5.61 -29.02 14.30
C GLN A 392 -4.34 -29.25 13.48
N PHE A 393 -4.00 -28.32 12.59
CA PHE A 393 -2.74 -28.32 11.85
C PHE A 393 -1.52 -28.35 12.78
N CYS A 394 -1.49 -27.48 13.80
CA CYS A 394 -0.40 -27.45 14.77
C CYS A 394 -0.32 -28.73 15.63
N ALA A 395 -1.44 -29.44 15.80
CA ALA A 395 -1.49 -30.70 16.55
C ALA A 395 -1.01 -31.93 15.75
N CYS A 396 -0.76 -31.77 14.45
CA CYS A 396 -0.19 -32.83 13.60
C CYS A 396 1.34 -32.92 13.69
N ALA A 397 2.00 -31.98 14.38
CA ALA A 397 3.46 -31.95 14.59
C ALA A 397 3.94 -32.71 15.82
#